data_AF-A0AAP6HHI5-F1
#
_entry.id   AF-A0AAP6HHI5-F1
#
_cell.length_a   1.000
_cell.length_b   1.000
_cell.length_c   1.000
_cell.angle_alpha   90.00
_cell.angle_beta   90.00
_cell.angle_gamma   90.00
#
_symmetry.space_group_name_H-M   'P 1'
#
loop_
_entity.id
_entity.type
_entity.pdbx_description
1 polymer ?
#
loop_
_entity_poly.entity_id
_entity_poly.type
_entity_poly.pdbx_seq_one_letter_code
_entity_poly.pdbx_strand_id
1 'polypeptide(L)'
;MKIVLLVVAIIAILFIVKSCFPKSNENGFEDESRPNLPSPQTKIENDKIIIVEGAKYEVVKKAIQQFCNIYNKENYIAVIKLSKLSETTSILTFPYDIEFGTFCFLTNYLYYPNDIFYKADIKAWTTTKLNDEFISEENVNKYVMLYIPPEDQEYDNVYMTTEQNVGYILGFAVGGVKKLDTPRESFIGNKYEIEDTENKPSEEIK
;
A
#
# COMPACT_ATOMS: atom_id res chain seq x y z
N MET A 1 -30.93 -20.38 -2.84
CA MET A 1 -30.00 -20.46 -4.00
C MET A 1 -29.08 -19.25 -4.10
N LYS A 2 -29.61 -18.01 -4.12
CA LYS A 2 -28.78 -16.78 -4.15
C LYS A 2 -27.80 -16.64 -2.98
N ILE A 3 -28.23 -16.95 -1.75
CA ILE A 3 -27.36 -16.88 -0.55
C ILE A 3 -26.22 -17.91 -0.62
N VAL A 4 -26.50 -19.12 -1.11
CA VAL A 4 -25.49 -20.18 -1.28
C VAL A 4 -24.47 -19.80 -2.36
N LEU A 5 -24.91 -19.21 -3.47
CA LEU A 5 -24.02 -18.70 -4.52
C LEU A 5 -23.13 -17.56 -4.04
N LEU A 6 -23.65 -16.67 -3.17
CA LEU A 6 -22.90 -15.55 -2.61
C LEU A 6 -21.84 -16.03 -1.62
N VAL A 7 -22.16 -17.02 -0.78
CA VAL A 7 -21.18 -17.66 0.12
C VAL A 7 -20.11 -18.41 -0.66
N VAL A 8 -20.48 -19.13 -1.73
CA VAL A 8 -19.51 -19.84 -2.59
C VAL A 8 -18.60 -18.85 -3.34
N ALA A 9 -19.13 -17.71 -3.78
CA ALA A 9 -18.34 -16.65 -4.41
C ALA A 9 -17.35 -16.02 -3.42
N ILE A 10 -17.77 -15.70 -2.19
CA ILE A 10 -16.88 -15.19 -1.13
C ILE A 10 -15.79 -16.21 -0.80
N ILE A 11 -16.15 -17.49 -0.67
CA ILE A 11 -15.18 -18.56 -0.41
C ILE A 11 -14.19 -18.67 -1.59
N ALA A 12 -14.67 -18.63 -2.83
CA ALA A 12 -13.80 -18.67 -4.01
C ALA A 12 -12.86 -17.45 -4.09
N ILE A 13 -13.34 -16.26 -3.76
CA ILE A 13 -12.53 -15.03 -3.68
C ILE A 13 -11.46 -15.17 -2.58
N LEU A 14 -11.83 -15.66 -1.39
CA LEU A 14 -10.87 -15.95 -0.30
C LEU A 14 -9.81 -16.97 -0.71
N PHE A 15 -10.17 -17.99 -1.50
CA PHE A 15 -9.21 -18.97 -2.03
C PHE A 15 -8.31 -18.40 -3.13
N ILE A 16 -8.81 -17.48 -3.96
CA ILE A 16 -8.04 -16.83 -5.03
C ILE A 16 -7.07 -15.80 -4.45
N VAL A 17 -7.51 -15.00 -3.47
CA VAL A 17 -6.63 -14.18 -2.62
C VAL A 17 -5.54 -15.07 -2.01
N LYS A 18 -5.88 -16.24 -1.45
CA LYS A 18 -4.86 -17.17 -0.93
C LYS A 18 -3.91 -17.78 -1.99
N SER A 19 -4.18 -17.61 -3.28
CA SER A 19 -3.40 -18.18 -4.40
C SER A 19 -2.52 -17.16 -5.13
N CYS A 20 -2.92 -15.89 -5.17
CA CYS A 20 -2.05 -14.78 -5.59
C CYS A 20 -1.13 -14.32 -4.44
N PHE A 21 -1.50 -14.62 -3.20
CA PHE A 21 -0.67 -14.38 -2.03
C PHE A 21 0.18 -15.64 -1.78
N PRO A 22 1.51 -15.52 -1.57
CA PRO A 22 2.31 -16.65 -1.14
C PRO A 22 1.67 -17.27 0.10
N LYS A 23 1.68 -18.61 0.21
CA LYS A 23 1.19 -19.32 1.41
C LYS A 23 1.88 -18.72 2.64
N SER A 24 1.23 -17.77 3.30
CA SER A 24 1.64 -17.35 4.63
C SER A 24 1.30 -18.52 5.54
N ASN A 25 2.32 -19.33 5.86
CA ASN A 25 2.30 -20.00 7.15
C ASN A 25 2.05 -18.91 8.20
N GLU A 26 1.27 -19.17 9.24
CA GLU A 26 1.09 -18.22 10.35
C GLU A 26 2.44 -17.69 10.91
N ASN A 27 3.52 -18.45 10.69
CA ASN A 27 4.91 -18.10 10.99
C ASN A 27 5.53 -17.01 10.10
N GLY A 28 4.95 -16.67 8.94
CA GLY A 28 5.53 -15.72 7.97
C GLY A 28 5.53 -14.26 8.44
N PHE A 29 4.64 -13.92 9.36
CA PHE A 29 4.55 -12.58 9.95
C PHE A 29 5.71 -12.26 10.89
N GLU A 30 6.22 -13.28 11.59
CA GLU A 30 7.34 -13.18 12.53
C GLU A 30 8.66 -13.62 11.91
N ASP A 31 8.64 -14.15 10.68
CA ASP A 31 9.85 -14.59 10.00
C ASP A 31 10.66 -13.37 9.53
N GLU A 32 11.64 -13.00 10.34
CA GLU A 32 12.59 -11.92 10.08
C GLU A 32 13.72 -12.32 9.11
N SER A 33 13.66 -13.50 8.48
CA SER A 33 14.62 -13.85 7.43
C SER A 33 14.56 -12.85 6.28
N ARG A 34 15.72 -12.64 5.67
CA ARG A 34 15.93 -11.71 4.56
C ARG A 34 16.62 -12.42 3.41
N PRO A 35 16.53 -11.87 2.18
CA PRO A 35 17.21 -12.43 1.03
C PRO A 35 18.71 -12.49 1.31
N ASN A 36 19.36 -13.57 0.86
CA ASN A 36 20.82 -13.64 0.82
C ASN A 36 21.36 -12.83 -0.38
N LEU A 37 20.97 -11.57 -0.44
CA LEU A 37 21.34 -10.58 -1.45
C LEU A 37 21.80 -9.31 -0.72
N PRO A 38 22.66 -8.50 -1.34
CA PRO A 38 22.96 -7.17 -0.82
C PRO A 38 21.67 -6.35 -0.70
N SER A 39 21.48 -5.64 0.41
CA SER A 39 20.42 -4.63 0.46
C SER A 39 20.67 -3.56 -0.63
N PRO A 40 19.63 -2.96 -1.21
CA PRO A 40 19.77 -1.85 -2.15
C PRO A 40 20.72 -0.78 -1.61
N GLN A 41 21.66 -0.32 -2.44
CA GLN A 41 22.68 0.66 -2.05
C GLN A 41 22.48 2.02 -2.73
N THR A 42 21.87 2.04 -3.91
CA THR A 42 21.70 3.25 -4.71
C THR A 42 20.32 3.84 -4.48
N LYS A 43 20.26 5.03 -3.91
CA LYS A 43 19.00 5.76 -3.77
C LYS A 43 18.43 6.12 -5.13
N ILE A 44 17.12 6.02 -5.27
CA ILE A 44 16.38 6.34 -6.50
C ILE A 44 15.37 7.42 -6.17
N GLU A 45 15.45 8.54 -6.88
CA GLU A 45 14.51 9.64 -6.74
C GLU A 45 13.11 9.22 -7.21
N ASN A 46 12.11 9.50 -6.37
CA ASN A 46 10.71 9.25 -6.63
C ASN A 46 9.86 10.13 -5.70
N ASP A 47 8.58 10.28 -6.04
CA ASP A 47 7.61 11.10 -5.31
C ASP A 47 6.64 10.28 -4.45
N LYS A 48 6.96 8.99 -4.21
CA LYS A 48 6.07 8.09 -3.48
C LYS A 48 6.08 8.42 -2.00
N ILE A 49 4.89 8.65 -1.46
CA ILE A 49 4.69 8.95 -0.04
C ILE A 49 3.42 8.28 0.46
N ILE A 50 3.46 7.70 1.66
CA ILE A 50 2.26 7.27 2.39
C ILE A 50 2.20 8.04 3.71
N ILE A 51 1.05 8.62 4.02
CA ILE A 51 0.79 9.30 5.28
C ILE A 51 -0.22 8.46 6.06
N VAL A 52 0.13 8.17 7.31
CA VAL A 52 -0.74 7.46 8.27
C VAL A 52 -1.05 8.40 9.43
N GLU A 53 -2.31 8.83 9.52
CA GLU A 53 -2.82 9.72 10.58
C GLU A 53 -3.76 8.96 11.54
N GLY A 54 -3.50 9.04 12.85
CA GLY A 54 -4.36 8.48 13.90
C GLY A 54 -3.83 7.20 14.58
N ALA A 55 -2.85 6.52 13.98
CA ALA A 55 -2.19 5.35 14.59
C ALA A 55 -0.86 5.71 15.24
N LYS A 56 -0.55 5.06 16.38
CA LYS A 56 0.73 5.24 17.07
C LYS A 56 1.90 4.79 16.20
N TYR A 57 2.99 5.56 16.19
CA TYR A 57 4.20 5.25 15.43
C TYR A 57 4.67 3.79 15.57
N GLU A 58 4.77 3.27 16.79
CA GLU A 58 5.21 1.88 17.04
C GLU A 58 4.27 0.82 16.46
N VAL A 59 2.97 1.13 16.35
CA VAL A 59 1.99 0.21 15.78
C VAL A 59 2.09 0.20 14.25
N VAL A 60 2.29 1.37 13.64
CA VAL A 60 2.55 1.51 12.19
C VAL A 60 3.85 0.80 11.82
N LYS A 61 4.90 1.01 12.62
CA LYS A 61 6.18 0.30 12.49
C LYS A 61 6.01 -1.21 12.47
N LYS A 62 5.22 -1.76 13.41
CA LYS A 62 4.93 -3.20 13.47
C LYS A 62 4.25 -3.69 12.19
N ALA A 63 3.28 -2.95 11.65
CA ALA A 63 2.61 -3.30 10.40
C ALA A 63 3.58 -3.30 9.21
N ILE A 64 4.47 -2.31 9.12
CA ILE A 64 5.50 -2.26 8.08
C ILE A 64 6.50 -3.42 8.20
N GLN A 65 6.94 -3.73 9.43
CA GLN A 65 7.83 -4.87 9.69
C GLN A 65 7.18 -6.18 9.25
N GLN A 66 5.89 -6.37 9.56
CA GLN A 66 5.14 -7.55 9.14
C GLN A 66 5.03 -7.63 7.60
N PHE A 67 4.77 -6.51 6.93
CA PHE A 67 4.77 -6.44 5.47
C PHE A 67 6.13 -6.86 4.89
N CYS A 68 7.23 -6.26 5.37
CA CYS A 68 8.58 -6.61 4.92
C CYS A 68 8.91 -8.07 5.23
N ASN A 69 8.50 -8.61 6.39
CA ASN A 69 8.68 -10.01 6.72
C ASN A 69 7.96 -10.94 5.73
N ILE A 70 6.74 -10.61 5.30
CA ILE A 70 6.01 -11.44 4.33
C ILE A 70 6.69 -11.41 2.95
N TYR A 71 7.11 -10.23 2.52
CA TYR A 71 7.39 -10.00 1.11
C TYR A 71 8.88 -9.92 0.74
N ASN A 72 9.76 -9.53 1.67
CA ASN A 72 11.21 -9.48 1.43
C ASN A 72 11.87 -10.83 1.71
N LYS A 73 11.50 -11.87 0.96
CA LYS A 73 12.04 -13.24 1.12
C LYS A 73 13.14 -13.56 0.13
N GLU A 74 12.78 -13.54 -1.14
CA GLU A 74 13.70 -13.88 -2.22
C GLU A 74 14.43 -12.65 -2.75
N ASN A 75 13.78 -11.48 -2.66
CA ASN A 75 14.30 -10.18 -3.08
C ASN A 75 13.86 -9.09 -2.09
N TYR A 76 14.57 -7.95 -2.07
CA TYR A 76 14.10 -6.76 -1.36
C TYR A 76 13.10 -6.02 -2.24
N ILE A 77 11.81 -6.30 -2.06
CA ILE A 77 10.74 -5.65 -2.84
C ILE A 77 10.26 -4.33 -2.20
N ALA A 78 10.51 -4.15 -0.91
CA ALA A 78 10.19 -2.93 -0.20
C ALA A 78 11.28 -2.59 0.83
N VAL A 79 11.88 -1.40 0.70
CA VAL A 79 12.72 -0.80 1.75
C VAL A 79 12.11 0.55 2.07
N ILE A 80 11.56 0.66 3.28
CA ILE A 80 10.64 1.72 3.66
C ILE A 80 11.33 2.58 4.71
N LYS A 81 11.50 3.88 4.43
CA LYS A 81 11.91 4.84 5.45
C LYS A 81 10.66 5.33 6.18
N LEU A 82 10.53 4.93 7.44
CA LEU A 82 9.46 5.38 8.33
C LEU A 82 9.93 6.59 9.12
N SER A 83 9.20 7.71 9.05
CA SER A 83 9.51 8.96 9.73
C SER A 83 8.39 9.36 10.69
N LYS A 84 8.76 9.76 11.91
CA LYS A 84 7.82 10.19 12.96
C LYS A 84 7.59 11.70 12.91
N LEU A 85 6.41 12.13 12.49
CA LEU A 85 6.02 13.55 12.56
C LEU A 85 5.43 13.90 13.92
N SER A 86 4.60 13.01 14.46
CA SER A 86 4.04 13.10 15.81
C SER A 86 3.89 11.69 16.39
N GLU A 87 3.38 11.56 17.62
CA GLU A 87 3.05 10.24 18.17
C GLU A 87 2.03 9.45 17.33
N THR A 88 1.18 10.14 16.59
CA THR A 88 0.06 9.57 15.82
C THR A 88 0.09 9.91 14.34
N THR A 89 1.21 10.43 13.84
CA THR A 89 1.38 10.78 12.43
C THR A 89 2.71 10.26 11.96
N SER A 90 2.65 9.33 11.02
CA SER A 90 3.84 8.70 10.43
C SER A 90 3.85 8.93 8.92
N ILE A 91 5.03 9.13 8.37
CA ILE A 91 5.24 9.27 6.93
C ILE A 91 6.18 8.16 6.47
N LEU A 92 5.79 7.47 5.40
CA LEU A 92 6.61 6.47 4.73
C LEU A 92 7.11 7.05 3.41
N THR A 93 8.41 6.93 3.17
CA THR A 93 9.06 7.25 1.91
C THR A 93 9.94 6.09 1.44
N PHE A 94 10.31 6.09 0.17
CA PHE A 94 10.92 4.92 -0.49
C PHE A 94 12.28 5.29 -1.08
N PRO A 95 13.36 5.30 -0.28
CA PRO A 95 14.66 5.78 -0.73
C PRO A 95 15.25 5.01 -1.92
N TYR A 96 14.77 3.80 -2.18
CA TYR A 96 15.23 2.91 -3.25
C TYR A 96 14.17 2.68 -4.33
N ASP A 97 13.15 3.54 -4.37
CA ASP A 97 11.89 3.33 -5.09
C ASP A 97 11.13 2.06 -4.63
N ILE A 98 9.88 1.95 -5.07
CA ILE A 98 9.04 0.76 -4.89
C ILE A 98 8.18 0.63 -6.14
N GLU A 99 7.97 -0.60 -6.60
CA GLU A 99 7.08 -0.86 -7.73
C GLU A 99 5.65 -0.45 -7.40
N PHE A 100 4.91 0.09 -8.37
CA PHE A 100 3.58 0.65 -8.14
C PHE A 100 2.57 -0.39 -7.59
N GLY A 101 2.61 -1.63 -8.07
CA GLY A 101 1.80 -2.72 -7.54
C GLY A 101 2.08 -2.97 -6.05
N THR A 102 3.35 -3.10 -5.67
CA THR A 102 3.78 -3.24 -4.26
C THR A 102 3.42 -2.03 -3.41
N PHE A 103 3.47 -0.82 -3.97
CA PHE A 103 3.03 0.41 -3.31
C PHE A 103 1.52 0.41 -3.02
N CYS A 104 0.70 -0.08 -3.98
CA CYS A 104 -0.73 -0.30 -3.76
C CYS A 104 -0.95 -1.37 -2.68
N PHE A 105 -0.24 -2.50 -2.73
CA PHE A 105 -0.35 -3.55 -1.73
C PHE A 105 0.02 -3.06 -0.32
N LEU A 106 1.09 -2.28 -0.18
CA LEU A 106 1.46 -1.68 1.10
C LEU A 106 0.36 -0.74 1.61
N THR A 107 -0.21 0.09 0.73
CA THR A 107 -1.31 1.01 1.09
C THR A 107 -2.53 0.23 1.63
N ASN A 108 -2.94 -0.82 0.92
CA ASN A 108 -4.02 -1.72 1.35
C ASN A 108 -3.66 -2.45 2.66
N TYR A 109 -2.44 -2.96 2.78
CA TYR A 109 -1.97 -3.69 3.96
C TYR A 109 -1.95 -2.82 5.22
N LEU A 110 -1.54 -1.55 5.10
CA LEU A 110 -1.58 -0.62 6.22
C LEU A 110 -3.01 -0.32 6.65
N TYR A 111 -3.99 -0.42 5.75
CA TYR A 111 -5.40 -0.26 6.11
C TYR A 111 -5.98 -1.53 6.75
N TYR A 112 -5.56 -2.71 6.27
CA TYR A 112 -6.00 -4.02 6.75
C TYR A 112 -4.83 -4.90 7.23
N PRO A 113 -4.06 -4.50 8.26
CA PRO A 113 -2.93 -5.29 8.70
C PRO A 113 -3.40 -6.55 9.45
N ASN A 114 -2.68 -7.65 9.29
CA ASN A 114 -3.03 -8.91 9.94
C ASN A 114 -2.69 -8.89 11.44
N ASP A 115 -3.67 -9.17 12.30
CA ASP A 115 -3.50 -9.25 13.76
C ASP A 115 -2.90 -8.00 14.42
N ILE A 116 -3.06 -6.83 13.78
CA ILE A 116 -2.68 -5.53 14.31
C ILE A 116 -3.91 -4.63 14.28
N PHE A 117 -4.31 -4.10 15.43
CA PHE A 117 -5.55 -3.32 15.56
C PHE A 117 -5.25 -1.84 15.78
N TYR A 118 -5.63 -1.01 14.81
CA TYR A 118 -5.70 0.45 14.96
C TYR A 118 -6.75 1.02 14.01
N LYS A 119 -7.06 2.31 14.20
CA LYS A 119 -7.83 3.10 13.26
C LYS A 119 -6.96 4.26 12.79
N ALA A 120 -6.79 4.39 11.49
CA ALA A 120 -6.03 5.48 10.88
C ALA A 120 -6.69 5.94 9.58
N ASP A 121 -6.48 7.20 9.23
CA ASP A 121 -6.60 7.67 7.86
C ASP A 121 -5.29 7.38 7.13
N ILE A 122 -5.38 6.69 5.99
CA ILE A 122 -4.23 6.22 5.23
C ILE A 122 -4.43 6.66 3.80
N LYS A 123 -3.52 7.53 3.36
CA LYS A 123 -3.51 8.04 2.00
C LYS A 123 -2.09 7.94 1.48
N ALA A 124 -1.98 7.63 0.20
CA ALA A 124 -0.72 7.55 -0.49
C ALA A 124 -0.75 8.38 -1.76
N TRP A 125 0.39 8.91 -2.17
CA TRP A 125 0.50 9.75 -3.36
C TRP A 125 1.72 9.38 -4.17
N THR A 126 1.60 9.51 -5.50
CA THR A 126 2.69 9.34 -6.46
C THR A 126 2.27 9.81 -7.85
N THR A 127 3.24 10.03 -8.73
CA THR A 127 3.03 10.18 -10.16
C THR A 127 3.15 8.82 -10.85
N THR A 128 2.06 8.38 -11.47
CA THR A 128 1.98 7.13 -12.24
C THR A 128 2.87 7.15 -13.49
N LYS A 129 3.42 6.02 -13.88
CA LYS A 129 4.31 5.82 -15.04
C LYS A 129 3.68 4.85 -16.04
N LEU A 130 4.20 4.84 -17.27
CA LEU A 130 3.69 4.00 -18.37
C LEU A 130 3.70 2.49 -18.08
N ASN A 131 4.70 2.03 -17.32
CA ASN A 131 4.87 0.61 -17.01
C ASN A 131 4.37 0.24 -15.61
N ASP A 132 3.65 1.16 -14.94
CA ASP A 132 3.07 0.85 -13.65
C ASP A 132 1.92 -0.15 -13.83
N GLU A 133 1.89 -1.15 -12.96
CA GLU A 133 0.81 -2.14 -12.93
C GLU A 133 -0.54 -1.43 -12.77
N PHE A 134 -1.58 -1.93 -13.46
CA PHE A 134 -2.93 -1.35 -13.47
C PHE A 134 -3.10 0.02 -14.13
N ILE A 135 -2.02 0.69 -14.57
CA ILE A 135 -2.12 2.03 -15.17
C ILE A 135 -2.36 1.93 -16.68
N SER A 136 -3.45 2.55 -17.13
CA SER A 136 -3.77 2.72 -18.56
C SER A 136 -3.05 3.94 -19.15
N GLU A 137 -2.89 3.99 -20.47
CA GLU A 137 -2.23 5.11 -21.18
C GLU A 137 -2.82 6.49 -20.82
N GLU A 138 -4.14 6.59 -20.63
CA GLU A 138 -4.82 7.84 -20.25
C GLU A 138 -4.44 8.35 -18.85
N ASN A 139 -3.91 7.47 -18.00
CA ASN A 139 -3.55 7.77 -16.62
C ASN A 139 -2.05 7.91 -16.43
N VAL A 140 -1.22 7.81 -17.46
CA VAL A 140 0.23 8.00 -17.35
C VAL A 140 0.58 9.47 -17.03
N ASN A 141 1.62 9.67 -16.22
CA ASN A 141 2.09 10.98 -15.74
C ASN A 141 1.02 11.79 -15.00
N LYS A 142 0.09 11.11 -14.33
CA LYS A 142 -0.88 11.74 -13.44
C LYS A 142 -0.39 11.64 -12.01
N TYR A 143 -0.46 12.76 -11.30
CA TYR A 143 -0.34 12.74 -9.86
C TYR A 143 -1.66 12.22 -9.27
N VAL A 144 -1.56 11.19 -8.44
CA VAL A 144 -2.72 10.45 -7.94
C VAL A 144 -2.68 10.31 -6.43
N MET A 145 -3.87 10.22 -5.84
CA MET A 145 -4.10 9.87 -4.45
C MET A 145 -4.67 8.46 -4.39
N LEU A 146 -4.05 7.58 -3.62
CA LEU A 146 -4.50 6.23 -3.32
C LEU A 146 -5.05 6.14 -1.90
N TYR A 147 -6.13 5.39 -1.71
CA TYR A 147 -6.85 5.27 -0.44
C TYR A 147 -7.74 4.03 -0.41
N ILE A 148 -8.27 3.73 0.78
CA ILE A 148 -9.34 2.75 1.00
C ILE A 148 -10.53 3.49 1.62
N PRO A 149 -11.69 3.57 0.94
CA PRO A 149 -12.89 4.16 1.50
C PRO A 149 -13.32 3.43 2.79
N PRO A 150 -13.80 4.14 3.83
CA PRO A 150 -14.27 3.51 5.08
C PRO A 150 -15.39 2.48 4.92
N GLU A 151 -16.21 2.63 3.88
CA GLU A 151 -17.27 1.69 3.53
C GLU A 151 -16.80 0.46 2.75
N ASP A 152 -15.55 0.44 2.30
CA ASP A 152 -15.01 -0.68 1.55
C ASP A 152 -14.82 -1.90 2.47
N GLN A 153 -15.40 -3.02 2.04
CA GLN A 153 -15.30 -4.32 2.70
C GLN A 153 -14.64 -5.36 1.79
N GLU A 154 -14.14 -4.93 0.64
CA GLU A 154 -13.50 -5.76 -0.37
C GLU A 154 -11.99 -5.58 -0.19
N TYR A 155 -11.41 -6.42 0.66
CA TYR A 155 -10.00 -6.37 1.09
C TYR A 155 -8.97 -6.49 -0.04
N ASP A 156 -9.39 -6.63 -1.30
CA ASP A 156 -8.58 -6.85 -2.50
C ASP A 156 -8.51 -5.64 -3.44
N ASN A 157 -8.91 -4.44 -2.99
CA ASN A 157 -8.90 -3.23 -3.79
C ASN A 157 -8.08 -2.10 -3.17
N VAL A 158 -7.59 -1.21 -4.05
CA VAL A 158 -7.16 0.16 -3.72
C VAL A 158 -7.87 1.13 -4.62
N TYR A 159 -8.33 2.26 -4.08
CA TYR A 159 -8.96 3.30 -4.86
C TYR A 159 -7.93 4.36 -5.23
N MET A 160 -8.08 4.89 -6.44
CA MET A 160 -7.22 5.93 -6.97
C MET A 160 -8.07 7.10 -7.44
N THR A 161 -7.71 8.32 -7.05
CA THR A 161 -8.29 9.55 -7.59
C THR A 161 -7.18 10.42 -8.19
N THR A 162 -7.35 10.88 -9.42
CA THR A 162 -6.41 11.81 -10.08
C THR A 162 -6.66 13.25 -9.65
N GLU A 163 -5.71 14.16 -9.86
CA GLU A 163 -5.90 15.61 -9.63
C GLU A 163 -7.13 16.21 -10.34
N GLN A 164 -7.55 15.62 -11.46
CA GLN A 164 -8.76 16.01 -12.18
C GLN A 164 -10.05 15.42 -11.57
N ASN A 165 -9.96 14.83 -10.37
CA ASN A 165 -11.04 14.14 -9.66
C ASN A 165 -11.67 12.99 -10.45
N VAL A 166 -10.85 12.27 -11.22
CA VAL A 166 -11.29 11.03 -11.88
C VAL A 166 -10.96 9.85 -10.97
N GLY A 167 -11.97 9.06 -10.62
CA GLY A 167 -11.85 7.92 -9.71
C GLY A 167 -11.68 6.58 -10.43
N TYR A 168 -10.90 5.69 -9.82
CA TYR A 168 -10.66 4.33 -10.28
C TYR A 168 -10.62 3.35 -9.11
N ILE A 169 -10.93 2.08 -9.39
CA ILE A 169 -10.66 0.93 -8.51
C ILE A 169 -9.52 0.14 -9.15
N LEU A 170 -8.47 -0.12 -8.38
CA LEU A 170 -7.35 -0.99 -8.72
C LEU A 170 -7.58 -2.33 -7.99
N GLY A 171 -8.09 -3.32 -8.73
CA GLY A 171 -8.49 -4.61 -8.16
C GLY A 171 -7.41 -5.67 -8.32
N PHE A 172 -6.90 -6.16 -7.20
CA PHE A 172 -5.79 -7.12 -7.17
C PHE A 172 -6.21 -8.53 -7.62
N ALA A 173 -7.43 -8.97 -7.29
CA ALA A 173 -7.90 -10.31 -7.64
C ALA A 173 -8.26 -10.48 -9.12
N VAL A 174 -8.64 -9.39 -9.79
CA VAL A 174 -9.06 -9.40 -11.21
C VAL A 174 -8.03 -8.76 -12.13
N GLY A 175 -6.90 -8.27 -11.59
CA GLY A 175 -5.79 -7.69 -12.34
C GLY A 175 -6.18 -6.45 -13.15
N GLY A 176 -7.21 -5.71 -12.69
CA GLY A 176 -7.93 -4.76 -13.54
C GLY A 176 -8.06 -3.39 -12.90
N VAL A 177 -7.98 -2.36 -13.76
CA VAL A 177 -8.39 -1.00 -13.43
C VAL A 177 -9.82 -0.77 -13.92
N LYS A 178 -10.67 -0.26 -13.03
CA LYS A 178 -12.04 0.13 -13.36
C LYS A 178 -12.26 1.60 -13.06
N LYS A 179 -12.56 2.38 -14.09
CA LYS A 179 -12.99 3.78 -13.95
C LYS A 179 -14.34 3.86 -13.24
N LEU A 180 -14.49 4.83 -12.37
CA LEU A 180 -15.71 5.14 -11.64
C LEU A 180 -16.45 6.31 -12.31
N ASP A 181 -17.79 6.32 -12.19
CA ASP A 181 -18.61 7.46 -12.62
C ASP A 181 -18.28 8.72 -11.78
N THR A 182 -18.05 8.52 -10.49
CA THR A 182 -17.60 9.54 -9.54
C THR A 182 -16.57 8.94 -8.57
N PRO A 183 -15.51 9.68 -8.19
CA PRO A 183 -14.57 9.18 -7.19
C PRO A 183 -15.27 8.97 -5.83
N ARG A 184 -14.77 8.02 -5.04
CA ARG A 184 -15.27 7.78 -3.67
C ARG A 184 -14.77 8.84 -2.70
N GLU A 185 -13.54 9.29 -2.90
CA GLU A 185 -12.98 10.49 -2.28
C GLU A 185 -12.41 11.41 -3.36
N SER A 186 -12.74 12.70 -3.26
CA SER A 186 -12.11 13.74 -4.07
C SER A 186 -10.61 13.77 -3.83
N PHE A 187 -9.85 14.15 -4.85
CA PHE A 187 -8.42 14.33 -4.72
C PHE A 187 -8.12 15.41 -3.69
N ILE A 188 -7.21 15.09 -2.77
CA ILE A 188 -6.64 16.01 -1.79
C ILE A 188 -5.13 15.87 -1.95
N GLY A 189 -4.42 16.99 -2.16
CA GLY A 189 -2.96 16.98 -2.21
C GLY A 189 -2.37 16.50 -0.87
N ASN A 190 -1.20 15.88 -0.92
CA ASN A 190 -0.46 15.53 0.29
C ASN A 190 -0.14 16.80 1.10
N LYS A 191 -0.31 16.72 2.42
CA LYS A 191 -0.04 17.85 3.34
C LYS A 191 1.46 18.04 3.64
N TYR A 192 2.27 17.02 3.34
CA TYR A 192 3.68 16.94 3.68
C TYR A 192 4.50 16.53 2.47
N GLU A 193 5.65 17.16 2.29
CA GLU A 193 6.63 16.82 1.27
C GLU A 193 7.66 15.81 1.81
N ILE A 194 8.47 15.21 0.94
CA ILE A 194 9.51 14.25 1.37
C ILE A 194 10.55 14.95 2.24
N GLU A 195 10.85 16.20 1.91
CA GLU A 195 11.77 17.13 2.57
C GLU A 195 11.37 17.37 4.04
N ASP A 196 10.07 17.34 4.36
CA ASP A 196 9.58 17.49 5.74
C ASP A 196 10.06 16.37 6.67
N THR A 197 10.52 15.25 6.11
CA THR A 197 11.00 14.08 6.85
C THR A 197 12.50 14.11 7.17
N GLU A 198 13.29 14.98 6.55
CA GLU A 198 14.77 14.93 6.62
C GLU A 198 15.32 15.08 8.05
N ASN A 199 14.67 15.92 8.86
CA ASN A 199 15.10 16.22 10.22
C ASN A 199 14.27 15.51 11.30
N LYS A 200 13.49 14.50 10.91
CA LYS A 200 12.58 13.79 11.81
C LYS A 200 13.23 12.47 12.26
N PRO A 201 12.93 12.01 13.49
CA PRO A 201 13.29 10.65 13.89
C PRO A 201 12.75 9.68 12.84
N SER A 202 13.64 8.89 12.26
CA SER A 202 13.30 7.97 11.18
C SER A 202 14.18 6.73 11.21
N GLU A 203 13.67 5.66 10.60
CA GLU A 203 14.37 4.40 10.46
C GLU A 203 14.01 3.72 9.13
N GLU A 204 14.94 2.95 8.59
CA GLU A 204 14.70 2.13 7.41
C GLU A 204 14.29 0.72 7.83
N ILE A 205 13.14 0.28 7.34
CA ILE A 205 12.55 -1.04 7.61
C ILE A 205 12.61 -1.83 6.31
N LYS A 206 13.16 -3.04 6.40
CA LYS A 206 13.35 -3.98 5.30
C LYS A 206 13.09 -5.38 5.79
#